data_AF-A0A3C0UDT2-F1
#
_entry.id   AF-A0A3C0UDT2-F1
#
_cell.length_a   1.000
_cell.length_b   1.000
_cell.length_c   1.000
_cell.angle_alpha   90.00
_cell.angle_beta   90.00
_cell.angle_gamma   90.00
#
_symmetry.space_group_name_H-M   'P 1'
#
loop_
_entity.id
_entity.type
_entity.pdbx_description
1 polymer ?
#
loop_
_entity_poly.entity_id
_entity_poly.type
_entity_poly.pdbx_seq_one_letter_code
_entity_poly.pdbx_strand_id
1 'polypeptide(L)'
;MAKEKLNIRPTPDALLEKINKESKGKLTVFWGAAAGVGKTYTMLEAAHIRMAEGVNISIGWIETHGRAETEKLVDGLSRVIPAAIEY
;
A
#
# COMPACT_ATOMS: atom_id res chain seq x y z
N MET A 1 -32.61 25.92 -11.64
CA MET A 1 -31.48 26.88 -11.55
C MET A 1 -30.33 26.18 -10.82
N ALA A 2 -29.37 25.64 -11.57
CA ALA A 2 -28.27 24.86 -11.01
C ALA A 2 -27.33 25.78 -10.22
N LYS A 3 -27.04 25.42 -8.96
CA LYS A 3 -26.07 26.13 -8.12
C LYS A 3 -24.70 26.08 -8.78
N GLU A 4 -24.23 27.23 -9.21
CA GLU A 4 -22.85 27.52 -9.56
C GLU A 4 -21.96 26.99 -8.42
N LYS A 5 -21.13 25.98 -8.70
CA LYS A 5 -20.10 25.55 -7.75
C LYS A 5 -19.13 26.72 -7.61
N LEU A 6 -19.28 27.48 -6.53
CA LEU A 6 -18.35 28.52 -6.10
C LEU A 6 -16.92 28.01 -6.29
N ASN A 7 -16.21 28.55 -7.28
CA ASN A 7 -14.82 28.25 -7.58
C ASN A 7 -13.95 28.95 -6.53
N ILE A 8 -14.01 28.48 -5.30
CA ILE A 8 -13.20 28.97 -4.18
C ILE A 8 -11.81 28.40 -4.41
N ARG A 9 -10.91 29.25 -4.92
CA ARG A 9 -9.48 28.92 -4.94
C ARG A 9 -9.05 28.67 -3.50
N PRO A 10 -8.51 27.48 -3.17
CA PRO A 10 -8.06 27.20 -1.81
C PRO A 10 -6.95 28.17 -1.43
N THR A 11 -6.96 28.60 -0.17
CA THR A 11 -5.88 29.43 0.36
C THR A 11 -4.57 28.62 0.38
N PRO A 12 -3.40 29.28 0.33
CA PRO A 12 -2.12 28.61 0.48
C PRO A 12 -2.05 27.72 1.73
N ASP A 13 -2.62 28.18 2.85
CA ASP A 13 -2.68 27.41 4.10
C ASP A 13 -3.55 26.16 3.97
N ALA A 14 -4.70 26.23 3.29
CA ALA A 14 -5.57 25.07 3.06
C ALA A 14 -4.89 24.03 2.14
N LEU A 15 -4.07 24.47 1.18
CA LEU A 15 -3.24 23.57 0.37
C LEU A 15 -2.13 22.93 1.20
N LEU A 16 -1.46 23.71 2.04
CA LEU A 16 -0.38 23.23 2.90
C LEU A 16 -0.89 22.20 3.93
N GLU A 17 -2.05 22.45 4.54
CA GLU A 17 -2.70 21.47 5.43
C GLU A 17 -3.04 20.16 4.71
N LYS A 18 -3.46 20.24 3.44
CA LYS A 18 -3.78 19.06 2.64
C LYS A 18 -2.53 18.24 2.34
N ILE A 19 -1.43 18.90 1.97
CA ILE A 19 -0.11 18.26 1.76
C ILE A 19 0.39 17.62 3.07
N ASN A 20 0.25 18.31 4.20
CA ASN A 20 0.62 17.78 5.52
C ASN A 20 -0.27 16.62 6.00
N LYS A 21 -1.50 16.49 5.49
CA LYS A 21 -2.32 15.29 5.70
C LYS A 21 -1.88 14.13 4.80
N GLU A 22 -1.40 14.42 3.61
CA GLU A 22 -0.85 13.43 2.68
C GLU A 22 0.50 12.85 3.14
N SER A 23 1.21 13.52 4.05
CA SER A 23 2.45 12.99 4.67
C SER A 23 2.21 11.84 5.67
N LYS A 24 0.96 11.55 6.03
CA LYS A 24 0.64 10.38 6.86
C LYS A 24 0.66 9.11 6.01
N GLY A 25 1.26 8.05 6.57
CA GLY A 25 1.22 6.71 5.97
C GLY A 25 -0.23 6.24 5.74
N LYS A 26 -0.46 5.58 4.61
CA LYS A 26 -1.76 5.01 4.25
C LYS A 26 -1.73 3.50 4.46
N LEU A 27 -2.70 2.97 5.22
CA LEU A 27 -2.91 1.53 5.36
C LEU A 27 -3.92 1.07 4.30
N THR A 28 -3.51 0.15 3.43
CA THR A 28 -4.40 -0.51 2.47
C THR A 28 -4.65 -1.94 2.92
N VAL A 29 -5.93 -2.33 3.03
CA VAL A 29 -6.33 -3.67 3.46
C VAL A 29 -6.92 -4.41 2.26
N PHE A 30 -6.31 -5.52 1.88
CA PHE A 30 -6.83 -6.45 0.87
C PHE A 30 -7.76 -7.44 1.55
N TRP A 31 -9.07 -7.18 1.50
CA TRP A 31 -10.10 -8.00 2.14
C TRP A 31 -10.60 -9.13 1.21
N GLY A 32 -11.09 -10.23 1.79
CA GLY A 32 -11.68 -11.33 1.01
C GLY A 32 -12.52 -12.28 1.86
N ALA A 33 -13.61 -12.78 1.28
CA ALA A 33 -14.67 -13.51 1.99
C ALA A 33 -14.30 -14.93 2.45
N ALA A 34 -13.18 -15.48 1.97
CA ALA A 34 -12.73 -16.83 2.34
C ALA A 34 -11.20 -16.96 2.33
N ALA A 35 -10.71 -18.09 2.85
CA ALA A 35 -9.32 -18.51 2.67
C ALA A 35 -9.07 -18.85 1.18
N GLY A 36 -7.84 -18.66 0.70
CA GLY A 36 -7.50 -18.99 -0.69
C GLY A 36 -7.93 -17.99 -1.76
N VAL A 37 -8.80 -17.02 -1.47
CA VAL A 37 -9.33 -16.03 -2.45
C VAL A 37 -8.31 -15.05 -3.06
N GLY A 38 -7.02 -15.22 -2.80
CA GLY A 38 -5.96 -14.44 -3.47
C GLY A 38 -5.50 -13.17 -2.78
N LYS A 39 -5.95 -12.85 -1.56
CA LYS A 39 -5.58 -11.61 -0.83
C LYS A 39 -4.08 -11.29 -0.86
N THR A 40 -3.24 -12.25 -0.49
CA THR A 40 -1.78 -12.10 -0.46
C THR A 40 -1.20 -11.93 -1.87
N TYR A 41 -1.73 -12.66 -2.84
CA TYR A 41 -1.27 -12.61 -4.22
C TYR A 41 -1.55 -11.23 -4.84
N THR A 42 -2.78 -10.74 -4.74
CA THR A 42 -3.18 -9.42 -5.22
C THR A 42 -2.41 -8.29 -4.53
N MET A 43 -2.13 -8.43 -3.23
CA MET A 43 -1.28 -7.49 -2.49
C MET A 43 0.13 -7.41 -3.07
N LEU A 44 0.75 -8.55 -3.41
CA LEU A 44 2.08 -8.60 -4.00
C LEU A 44 2.10 -8.06 -5.44
N GLU A 45 1.07 -8.35 -6.25
CA GLU A 45 0.94 -7.73 -7.58
C GLU A 45 0.85 -6.21 -7.49
N ALA A 46 0.06 -5.67 -6.57
CA ALA A 46 -0.02 -4.23 -6.33
C ALA A 46 1.33 -3.66 -5.88
N ALA A 47 2.10 -4.40 -5.08
CA ALA A 47 3.44 -4.01 -4.67
C ALA A 47 4.40 -3.91 -5.86
N HIS A 48 4.37 -4.86 -6.81
CA HIS A 48 5.15 -4.81 -8.05
C HIS A 48 4.79 -3.62 -8.93
N ILE A 49 3.49 -3.31 -9.05
CA ILE A 49 3.04 -2.12 -9.79
C ILE A 49 3.62 -0.85 -9.17
N ARG A 50 3.55 -0.71 -7.84
CA ARG A 50 4.15 0.46 -7.14
C ARG A 50 5.66 0.52 -7.26
N MET A 51 6.33 -0.63 -7.24
CA MET A 51 7.78 -0.68 -7.47
C MET A 51 8.13 -0.21 -8.90
N ALA A 52 7.35 -0.61 -9.91
CA ALA A 52 7.52 -0.15 -11.29
C ALA A 52 7.25 1.36 -11.44
N GLU A 53 6.40 1.95 -10.60
CA GLU A 53 6.18 3.40 -10.50
C GLU A 53 7.32 4.14 -9.76
N GLY A 54 8.36 3.43 -9.32
CA GLY A 54 9.52 4.00 -8.62
C GLY A 54 9.34 4.16 -7.11
N VAL A 55 8.30 3.59 -6.52
CA VAL A 55 8.12 3.57 -5.07
C VAL A 55 9.09 2.56 -4.45
N ASN A 56 9.78 2.95 -3.39
CA ASN A 56 10.61 2.02 -2.62
C ASN A 56 9.70 1.08 -1.80
N ILE A 57 9.74 -0.21 -2.13
CA ILE A 57 8.91 -1.25 -1.51
C ILE A 57 9.79 -2.21 -0.71
N SER A 58 9.32 -2.58 0.47
CA SER A 58 9.91 -3.67 1.24
C SER A 58 8.85 -4.50 1.95
N ILE A 59 9.07 -5.81 2.00
CA ILE A 59 8.26 -6.75 2.75
C ILE A 59 8.73 -6.73 4.21
N GLY A 60 7.83 -6.41 5.15
CA GLY A 60 8.07 -6.60 6.57
C GLY A 60 7.77 -8.04 7.01
N TRP A 61 6.61 -8.56 6.64
CA TRP A 61 6.19 -9.93 6.92
C TRP A 61 5.34 -10.46 5.78
N ILE A 62 5.46 -11.76 5.48
CA ILE A 62 4.71 -12.42 4.42
C ILE A 62 4.51 -13.89 4.73
N GLU A 63 3.31 -14.40 4.46
CA GLU A 63 2.97 -15.82 4.54
C GLU A 63 2.41 -16.30 3.20
N THR A 64 3.18 -17.14 2.51
CA THR A 64 2.81 -17.68 1.19
C THR A 64 1.95 -18.94 1.30
N HIS A 65 2.07 -19.66 2.42
CA HIS A 65 1.51 -21.00 2.65
C HIS A 65 1.91 -22.02 1.57
N GLY A 66 3.14 -21.95 1.05
CA GLY A 66 3.66 -22.92 0.07
C GLY A 66 3.13 -22.75 -1.36
N ARG A 67 2.47 -21.63 -1.66
CA ARG A 67 1.93 -21.35 -3.00
C ARG A 67 3.04 -20.82 -3.90
N ALA A 68 3.51 -21.67 -4.81
CA ALA A 68 4.63 -21.40 -5.70
C ALA A 68 4.50 -20.08 -6.49
N GLU A 69 3.31 -19.73 -6.98
CA GLU A 69 3.10 -18.48 -7.72
C GLU A 69 3.23 -17.25 -6.83
N THR A 70 2.76 -17.34 -5.57
CA THR A 70 2.91 -16.27 -4.59
C THR A 70 4.36 -16.12 -4.15
N GLU A 71 5.10 -17.23 -4.01
CA GLU A 71 6.52 -17.22 -3.68
C GLU A 71 7.37 -16.53 -4.75
N LYS A 72 7.10 -16.79 -6.03
CA LYS A 72 7.77 -16.08 -7.13
C LYS A 72 7.59 -14.56 -7.07
N LEU A 73 6.44 -14.08 -6.61
CA LEU A 73 6.20 -12.65 -6.43
C LEU A 73 7.00 -12.06 -5.25
N VAL A 74 7.40 -12.88 -4.27
CA VAL A 74 8.23 -12.44 -3.15
C VAL A 74 9.68 -12.20 -3.59
N ASP A 75 10.22 -13.07 -4.45
CA ASP A 75 11.63 -13.04 -4.86
C ASP A 75 12.08 -11.71 -5.49
N GLY A 76 11.16 -10.95 -6.08
CA GLY A 76 11.43 -9.66 -6.70
C GLY A 76 11.34 -8.45 -5.76
N LEU A 77 11.09 -8.64 -4.46
CA LEU A 77 10.87 -7.56 -3.49
C LEU A 77 11.89 -7.63 -2.35
N SER A 78 12.43 -6.47 -1.95
CA SER A 78 13.33 -6.37 -0.80
C SER A 78 12.61 -6.76 0.50
N ARG A 79 13.31 -7.35 1.46
CA ARG A 79 12.74 -7.78 2.74
C ARG A 79 13.47 -7.15 3.92
N VAL A 80 12.70 -6.67 4.90
CA VAL A 80 13.22 -6.20 6.18
C VAL A 80 13.25 -7.38 7.15
N ILE A 81 14.39 -7.57 7.84
CA ILE A 81 14.55 -8.62 8.84
C ILE A 81 13.74 -8.23 10.09
N PRO A 82 12.91 -9.13 10.64
CA PRO A 82 12.19 -8.87 11.89
C PRO A 82 13.16 -8.56 13.04
N ALA A 83 12.77 -7.62 13.91
CA ALA A 83 13.52 -7.37 15.14
C ALA A 83 13.36 -8.55 16.11
N ALA A 84 14.47 -9.05 16.66
CA ALA A 84 14.44 -10.02 17.75
C ALA A 84 14.12 -9.28 19.07
N ILE A 85 13.18 -9.84 19.84
CA ILE A 85 12.83 -9.33 21.17
C ILE A 85 13.25 -10.40 22.18
N GLU A 86 14.16 -10.05 23.09
CA GLU A 86 14.49 -10.90 24.24
C GLU A 86 13.39 -10.79 25.30
N TYR A 87 13.01 -11.92 25.90
CA TYR A 87 11.97 -12.03 26.92
C TYR A 87 12.48 -12.89 28.09
#